data_AF-A0A521Z2P8-F1
#
_entry.id   AF-A0A521Z2P8-F1
#
_cell.length_a   1.000
_cell.length_b   1.000
_cell.length_c   1.000
_cell.angle_alpha   90.00
_cell.angle_beta   90.00
_cell.angle_gamma   90.00
#
_symmetry.space_group_name_H-M   'P 1'
#
loop_
_entity.id
_entity.type
_entity.pdbx_description
1 polymer ?
#
loop_
_entity_poly.entity_id
_entity_poly.type
_entity_poly.pdbx_seq_one_letter_code
_entity_poly.pdbx_strand_id
1 'polypeptide(L)'
;MKLPEQFDLLPQVSKWLLLAILVAILAGSASALFLASLDWATATRESHRWLIWLLPLAGFIVGWIYLKFGQSVEGGNNLLLEEIHDPQNAIPLRMAPLILASTIISHLFGASVGREGTAVQMGGALADQLTQLFKLSPHDRRLLLMAGISAGFASVFGTPLAGAVFGMEVLMVGRMRYDALWPCFVAAIVADQVTRLWGIHHSHYAAGLIPSLSMWVLISVVLAGMIFGLIGMLFAKSAHGLSARMRAWIPYAPLRPLLGGVVFAALVWFGDGWRYIGLGLTPVAESFQQAVPAWDFAGKMLSTVWSLGFGFKGGEVTPLFFIGSTLGNTL
;
A
#
# COMPACT_ATOMS: atom_id res chain seq x y z
N MET A 1 -48.18 19.41 5.54
CA MET A 1 -47.13 19.79 4.56
C MET A 1 -46.08 18.69 4.62
N LYS A 2 -45.97 17.82 3.61
CA LYS A 2 -44.93 16.77 3.61
C LYS A 2 -43.58 17.46 3.49
N LEU A 3 -42.66 17.17 4.41
CA LEU A 3 -41.28 17.65 4.31
C LEU A 3 -40.68 17.16 2.98
N PRO A 4 -39.77 17.93 2.35
CA PRO A 4 -39.07 17.49 1.15
C PRO A 4 -38.34 16.17 1.40
N GLU A 5 -38.32 15.25 0.43
CA GLU A 5 -37.64 13.93 0.50
C GLU A 5 -36.14 14.04 0.90
N GLN A 6 -35.53 15.21 0.70
CA GLN A 6 -34.17 15.52 1.13
C GLN A 6 -33.96 15.44 2.64
N PHE A 7 -34.99 15.75 3.44
CA PHE A 7 -34.92 15.67 4.90
C PHE A 7 -34.88 14.23 5.42
N ASP A 8 -35.43 13.28 4.64
CA ASP A 8 -35.41 11.85 4.99
C ASP A 8 -34.00 11.24 4.86
N LEU A 9 -33.09 11.90 4.12
CA LEU A 9 -31.70 11.48 3.94
C LEU A 9 -30.77 11.95 5.07
N LEU A 10 -31.15 12.99 5.83
CA LEU A 10 -30.30 13.60 6.86
C LEU A 10 -29.82 12.61 7.94
N PRO A 11 -30.64 11.69 8.46
CA PRO A 11 -30.18 10.71 9.44
C PRO A 11 -29.10 9.79 8.88
N GLN A 12 -29.24 9.37 7.62
CA GLN A 12 -28.29 8.47 6.96
C GLN A 12 -26.98 9.17 6.64
N VAL A 13 -27.04 10.42 6.15
CA VAL A 13 -25.87 11.25 5.89
C VAL A 13 -25.11 11.53 7.19
N SER A 14 -25.82 11.85 8.27
CA SER A 14 -25.22 12.13 9.59
C SER A 14 -24.58 10.88 10.20
N LYS A 15 -25.25 9.72 10.11
CA LYS A 15 -24.68 8.43 10.52
C LYS A 15 -23.36 8.15 9.79
N TRP A 16 -23.35 8.29 8.47
CA TRP A 16 -22.17 8.02 7.67
C TRP A 16 -21.06 9.04 7.86
N LEU A 17 -21.39 10.31 8.10
CA LEU A 17 -20.43 11.34 8.46
C LEU A 17 -19.69 10.94 9.75
N LEU A 18 -20.42 10.55 10.79
CA LEU A 18 -19.83 10.15 12.08
C LEU A 18 -18.97 8.89 11.95
N LEU A 19 -19.48 7.85 11.30
CA LEU A 19 -18.73 6.60 11.09
C LEU A 19 -17.47 6.84 10.25
N ALA A 20 -17.57 7.62 9.17
CA ALA A 20 -16.43 7.95 8.32
C ALA A 20 -15.35 8.76 9.07
N ILE A 21 -15.75 9.70 9.94
CA ILE A 21 -14.81 10.45 10.78
C ILE A 21 -14.10 9.52 11.78
N LEU A 22 -14.83 8.60 12.43
CA LEU A 22 -14.22 7.64 13.36
C LEU A 22 -13.21 6.74 12.64
N VAL A 23 -13.60 6.19 11.49
CA VAL A 23 -12.70 5.40 10.63
C VAL A 23 -11.48 6.22 10.23
N ALA A 24 -11.66 7.47 9.81
CA ALA A 24 -10.59 8.36 9.40
C ALA A 24 -9.60 8.69 10.53
N ILE A 25 -10.09 8.90 11.75
CA ILE A 25 -9.24 9.14 12.93
C ILE A 25 -8.38 7.89 13.20
N LEU A 26 -8.98 6.70 13.19
CA LEU A 26 -8.27 5.44 13.43
C LEU A 26 -7.23 5.17 12.34
N ALA A 27 -7.64 5.20 11.07
CA ALA A 27 -6.77 4.93 9.93
C ALA A 27 -5.69 6.01 9.76
N GLY A 28 -6.05 7.29 9.87
CA GLY A 28 -5.11 8.41 9.79
C GLY A 28 -4.05 8.37 10.89
N SER A 29 -4.44 8.11 12.14
CA SER A 29 -3.48 8.00 13.24
C SER A 29 -2.56 6.78 13.09
N ALA A 30 -3.10 5.64 12.64
CA ALA A 30 -2.30 4.44 12.36
C ALA A 30 -1.31 4.68 11.21
N SER A 31 -1.74 5.34 10.14
CA SER A 31 -0.89 5.75 9.03
C SER A 31 0.18 6.76 9.46
N ALA A 32 -0.15 7.71 10.33
CA ALA A 32 0.82 8.68 10.85
C ALA A 32 1.93 7.98 11.66
N LEU A 33 1.55 7.11 12.59
CA LEU A 33 2.50 6.27 13.34
C LEU A 33 3.37 5.44 12.40
N PHE A 34 2.75 4.83 11.40
CA PHE A 34 3.44 3.99 10.42
C PHE A 34 4.45 4.79 9.59
N LEU A 35 4.06 5.95 9.06
CA LEU A 35 4.93 6.82 8.28
C LEU A 35 6.11 7.32 9.12
N ALA A 36 5.87 7.80 10.35
CA ALA A 36 6.94 8.18 11.27
C ALA A 36 7.92 7.02 11.53
N SER A 37 7.39 5.82 11.71
CA SER A 37 8.19 4.62 11.94
C SER A 37 8.99 4.19 10.70
N LEU A 38 8.44 4.39 9.50
CA LEU A 38 9.15 4.12 8.23
C LEU A 38 10.26 5.12 7.98
N ASP A 39 10.04 6.40 8.29
CA ASP A 39 11.07 7.44 8.18
C ASP A 39 12.22 7.15 9.15
N TRP A 40 11.90 6.82 10.40
CA TRP A 40 12.89 6.35 11.38
C TRP A 40 13.64 5.10 10.91
N ALA A 41 12.93 4.09 10.39
CA ALA A 41 13.54 2.85 9.91
C ALA A 41 14.48 3.12 8.72
N THR A 42 14.08 4.01 7.81
CA THR A 42 14.87 4.40 6.65
C THR A 42 16.14 5.14 7.06
N ALA A 43 16.03 6.16 7.93
CA ALA A 43 17.18 6.90 8.45
C ALA A 43 18.15 6.00 9.24
N THR A 44 17.62 5.09 10.06
CA THR A 44 18.42 4.13 10.83
C THR A 44 19.18 3.18 9.91
N ARG A 45 18.51 2.64 8.88
CA ARG A 45 19.13 1.78 7.86
C ARG A 45 20.23 2.49 7.07
N GLU A 46 20.00 3.74 6.67
CA GLU A 46 20.96 4.53 5.90
C GLU A 46 22.22 4.87 6.71
N SER A 47 22.05 5.17 7.99
CA SER A 47 23.18 5.41 8.92
C SER A 47 23.91 4.11 9.32
N HIS A 48 23.23 2.97 9.31
CA HIS A 48 23.77 1.68 9.74
C HIS A 48 23.60 0.62 8.64
N ARG A 49 24.32 0.80 7.53
CA ARG A 49 24.24 -0.11 6.36
C ARG A 49 24.45 -1.59 6.72
N TRP A 50 25.22 -1.90 7.76
CA TRP A 50 25.44 -3.28 8.22
C TRP A 50 24.15 -4.01 8.65
N LEU A 51 23.07 -3.27 8.97
CA LEU A 51 21.77 -3.84 9.31
C LEU A 51 21.23 -4.77 8.22
N ILE A 52 21.60 -4.56 6.95
CA ILE A 52 21.14 -5.44 5.86
C ILE A 52 21.49 -6.92 6.08
N TRP A 53 22.59 -7.21 6.79
CA TRP A 53 22.98 -8.58 7.10
C TRP A 53 22.06 -9.26 8.12
N LEU A 54 21.24 -8.49 8.83
CA LEU A 54 20.19 -9.00 9.72
C LEU A 54 18.85 -9.22 9.01
N LEU A 55 18.70 -8.80 7.75
CA LEU A 55 17.51 -9.05 6.94
C LEU A 55 17.06 -10.53 6.92
N PRO A 56 17.95 -11.53 6.77
CA PRO A 56 17.55 -12.94 6.79
C PRO A 56 16.88 -13.32 8.12
N LEU A 57 17.50 -12.95 9.24
CA LEU A 57 17.03 -13.30 10.57
C LEU A 57 15.72 -12.58 10.89
N ALA A 58 15.64 -11.29 10.55
CA ALA A 58 14.43 -10.49 10.71
C ALA A 58 13.27 -11.06 9.88
N GLY A 59 13.54 -11.42 8.63
CA GLY A 59 12.59 -12.09 7.74
C GLY A 59 12.09 -13.42 8.30
N PHE A 60 12.99 -14.25 8.83
CA PHE A 60 12.64 -15.50 9.51
C PHE A 60 11.72 -15.28 10.71
N ILE A 61 12.06 -14.33 11.58
CA ILE A 61 11.27 -14.01 12.78
C ILE A 61 9.87 -13.55 12.39
N VAL A 62 9.75 -12.64 11.42
CA VAL A 62 8.46 -12.18 10.90
C VAL A 62 7.67 -13.34 10.31
N GLY A 63 8.29 -14.16 9.45
CA GLY A 63 7.65 -15.34 8.87
C GLY A 63 7.16 -16.33 9.93
N TRP A 64 7.93 -16.53 11.00
CA TRP A 64 7.59 -17.41 12.11
C TRP A 64 6.43 -16.87 12.95
N ILE A 65 6.41 -15.57 13.22
CA ILE A 65 5.29 -14.91 13.91
C ILE A 65 4.01 -15.06 13.09
N TYR A 66 4.05 -14.84 11.77
CA TYR A 66 2.88 -15.05 10.91
C TYR A 66 2.43 -16.52 10.89
N LEU A 67 3.37 -17.46 10.84
CA LEU A 67 3.05 -18.89 10.89
C LEU A 67 2.34 -19.28 12.19
N LYS A 68 2.70 -18.69 13.33
CA LYS A 68 2.14 -19.02 14.65
C LYS A 68 0.89 -18.23 15.02
N PHE A 69 0.84 -16.94 14.68
CA PHE A 69 -0.17 -16.01 15.20
C PHE A 69 -0.98 -15.31 14.10
N GLY A 70 -0.51 -15.36 12.85
CA GLY A 70 -1.03 -14.57 11.73
C GLY A 70 -1.65 -15.35 10.58
N GLN A 71 -1.90 -16.67 10.72
CA GLN A 71 -2.49 -17.48 9.66
C GLN A 71 -3.84 -16.91 9.17
N SER A 72 -4.66 -16.40 10.09
CA SER A 72 -5.97 -15.80 9.75
C SER A 72 -5.87 -14.45 9.04
N VAL A 73 -4.68 -13.85 8.93
CA VAL A 73 -4.47 -12.55 8.29
C VAL A 73 -3.44 -12.62 7.17
N GLU A 74 -2.99 -13.82 6.78
CA GLU A 74 -1.99 -14.00 5.72
C GLU A 74 -2.50 -13.55 4.35
N GLY A 75 -3.82 -13.61 4.12
CA GLY A 75 -4.48 -13.11 2.91
C GLY A 75 -4.34 -11.59 2.69
N GLY A 76 -4.02 -10.82 3.74
CA GLY A 76 -3.72 -9.38 3.64
C GLY A 76 -4.83 -8.60 2.93
N ASN A 77 -4.48 -7.87 1.86
CA ASN A 77 -5.43 -7.11 1.05
C ASN A 77 -6.53 -7.99 0.44
N ASN A 78 -6.21 -9.21 0.01
CA ASN A 78 -7.20 -10.11 -0.60
C ASN A 78 -8.30 -10.48 0.40
N LEU A 79 -7.95 -10.68 1.67
CA LEU A 79 -8.93 -10.94 2.72
C LEU A 79 -9.91 -9.77 2.89
N LEU A 80 -9.45 -8.52 2.80
CA LEU A 80 -10.33 -7.36 2.82
C LEU A 80 -11.28 -7.35 1.62
N LEU A 81 -10.76 -7.63 0.41
CA LEU A 81 -11.58 -7.67 -0.80
C LEU A 81 -12.61 -8.80 -0.77
N GLU A 82 -12.22 -9.97 -0.26
CA GLU A 82 -13.10 -11.13 -0.06
C GLU A 82 -14.24 -10.78 0.91
N GLU A 83 -13.94 -10.22 2.09
CA GLU A 83 -14.95 -9.87 3.09
C GLU A 83 -15.87 -8.70 2.68
N ILE A 84 -15.41 -7.87 1.75
CA ILE A 84 -16.26 -6.85 1.13
C ILE A 84 -17.22 -7.50 0.12
N HIS A 85 -16.75 -8.45 -0.69
CA HIS A 85 -17.61 -9.14 -1.67
C HIS A 85 -18.60 -10.09 -1.01
N ASP A 86 -18.10 -10.98 -0.16
CA ASP A 86 -18.85 -12.01 0.54
C ASP A 86 -18.52 -11.96 2.05
N PRO A 87 -19.30 -11.19 2.83
CA PRO A 87 -19.08 -11.03 4.26
C PRO A 87 -19.29 -12.36 5.01
N GLN A 88 -18.20 -13.01 5.42
CA GLN A 88 -18.25 -14.29 6.15
C GLN A 88 -17.76 -14.12 7.60
N ASN A 89 -16.60 -13.50 7.79
CA ASN A 89 -15.96 -13.36 9.10
C ASN A 89 -15.47 -11.93 9.36
N ALA A 90 -15.45 -11.52 10.63
CA ALA A 90 -14.85 -10.25 11.01
C ALA A 90 -13.34 -10.26 10.71
N ILE A 91 -12.82 -9.13 10.20
CA ILE A 91 -11.39 -8.93 9.98
C ILE A 91 -10.69 -8.93 11.34
N PRO A 92 -9.73 -9.82 11.59
CA PRO A 92 -9.06 -9.87 12.89
C PRO A 92 -8.28 -8.59 13.18
N LEU A 93 -8.55 -7.91 14.30
CA LEU A 93 -7.82 -6.71 14.73
C LEU A 93 -6.30 -6.89 14.74
N ARG A 94 -5.81 -8.11 14.99
CA ARG A 94 -4.39 -8.46 14.96
C ARG A 94 -3.71 -8.19 13.61
N MET A 95 -4.48 -8.07 12.51
CA MET A 95 -3.95 -7.70 11.20
C MET A 95 -3.17 -6.39 11.27
N ALA A 96 -3.73 -5.36 11.90
CA ALA A 96 -3.14 -4.02 11.96
C ALA A 96 -1.75 -3.98 12.63
N PRO A 97 -1.55 -4.44 13.89
CA PRO A 97 -0.24 -4.43 14.51
C PRO A 97 0.76 -5.39 13.85
N LEU A 98 0.31 -6.53 13.30
CA LEU A 98 1.18 -7.47 12.61
C LEU A 98 1.74 -6.90 11.31
N ILE A 99 0.89 -6.30 10.47
CA ILE A 99 1.34 -5.72 9.19
C ILE A 99 2.20 -4.48 9.43
N LEU A 100 1.85 -3.66 10.43
CA LEU A 100 2.64 -2.52 10.87
C LEU A 100 4.07 -2.93 11.24
N ALA A 101 4.20 -3.81 12.23
CA ALA A 101 5.51 -4.25 12.74
C ALA A 101 6.33 -4.96 11.67
N SER A 102 5.71 -5.87 10.91
CA SER A 102 6.42 -6.63 9.87
C SER A 102 6.91 -5.77 8.71
N THR A 103 6.16 -4.72 8.35
CA THR A 103 6.56 -3.79 7.28
C THR A 103 7.68 -2.87 7.74
N ILE A 104 7.64 -2.38 9.00
CA ILE A 104 8.72 -1.60 9.60
C ILE A 104 10.00 -2.43 9.67
N ILE A 105 9.91 -3.68 10.15
CA ILE A 105 11.05 -4.61 10.19
C ILE A 105 11.61 -4.84 8.78
N SER A 106 10.75 -5.11 7.81
CA SER A 106 11.17 -5.34 6.41
C SER A 106 11.92 -4.12 5.86
N HIS A 107 11.44 -2.90 6.12
CA HIS A 107 12.11 -1.67 5.71
C HIS A 107 13.43 -1.42 6.44
N LEU A 108 13.44 -1.57 7.77
CA LEU A 108 14.62 -1.33 8.62
C LEU A 108 15.81 -2.18 8.16
N PHE A 109 15.57 -3.43 7.80
CA PHE A 109 16.62 -4.34 7.34
C PHE A 109 16.81 -4.33 5.82
N GLY A 110 16.08 -3.49 5.07
CA GLY A 110 16.37 -3.22 3.67
C GLY A 110 15.62 -4.07 2.64
N ALA A 111 14.54 -4.76 2.99
CA ALA A 111 13.65 -5.34 1.98
C ALA A 111 13.10 -4.24 1.05
N SER A 112 12.97 -4.54 -0.25
CA SER A 112 12.33 -3.64 -1.21
C SER A 112 10.83 -3.89 -1.23
N VAL A 113 10.09 -3.15 -0.42
CA VAL A 113 8.63 -3.24 -0.31
C VAL A 113 8.04 -1.83 -0.15
N GLY A 114 6.74 -1.70 -0.40
CA GLY A 114 5.99 -0.47 -0.30
C GLY A 114 5.20 -0.33 1.01
N ARG A 115 4.42 0.74 1.10
CA ARG A 115 3.65 1.11 2.30
C ARG A 115 2.12 1.08 2.13
N GLU A 116 1.62 0.98 0.91
CA GLU A 116 0.16 1.01 0.64
C GLU A 116 -0.60 -0.14 1.29
N GLY A 117 -0.22 -1.39 1.00
CA GLY A 117 -0.95 -2.56 1.51
C GLY A 117 -1.02 -2.58 3.03
N THR A 118 0.00 -2.10 3.72
CA THR A 118 0.00 -1.94 5.18
C THR A 118 -1.05 -0.93 5.64
N ALA A 119 -1.11 0.24 4.98
CA ALA A 119 -2.08 1.29 5.29
C ALA A 119 -3.52 0.83 5.05
N VAL A 120 -3.77 0.15 3.93
CA VAL A 120 -5.08 -0.39 3.57
C VAL A 120 -5.49 -1.50 4.51
N GLN A 121 -4.58 -2.42 4.88
CA GLN A 121 -4.84 -3.47 5.88
C GLN A 121 -5.15 -2.90 7.26
N MET A 122 -4.37 -1.92 7.73
CA MET A 122 -4.66 -1.25 9.00
C MET A 122 -6.00 -0.52 8.95
N GLY A 123 -6.27 0.25 7.88
CA GLY A 123 -7.51 0.99 7.71
C GLY A 123 -8.74 0.07 7.69
N GLY A 124 -8.69 -1.01 6.92
CA GLY A 124 -9.76 -2.02 6.85
C GLY A 124 -9.97 -2.76 8.18
N ALA A 125 -8.88 -3.23 8.82
CA ALA A 125 -8.98 -3.95 10.08
C ALA A 125 -9.47 -3.08 11.25
N LEU A 126 -9.01 -1.83 11.33
CA LEU A 126 -9.47 -0.88 12.34
C LEU A 126 -10.92 -0.45 12.10
N ALA A 127 -11.31 -0.25 10.83
CA ALA A 127 -12.69 0.06 10.48
C ALA A 127 -13.63 -1.07 10.89
N ASP A 128 -13.31 -2.33 10.58
CA ASP A 128 -14.23 -3.45 10.85
C ASP A 128 -14.54 -3.67 12.33
N GLN A 129 -13.70 -3.17 13.25
CA GLN A 129 -14.01 -3.20 14.68
C GLN A 129 -15.25 -2.37 15.03
N LEU A 130 -15.51 -1.29 14.29
CA LEU A 130 -16.69 -0.47 14.49
C LEU A 130 -17.97 -1.20 14.04
N THR A 131 -17.86 -2.21 13.16
CA THR A 131 -18.98 -3.07 12.77
C THR A 131 -19.61 -3.74 13.99
N GLN A 132 -18.79 -4.35 14.84
CA GLN A 132 -19.27 -5.04 16.05
C GLN A 132 -19.75 -4.05 17.11
N LEU A 133 -19.02 -2.94 17.28
CA LEU A 133 -19.35 -1.91 18.26
C LEU A 133 -20.72 -1.26 18.00
N PHE A 134 -21.02 -0.94 16.73
CA PHE A 134 -22.27 -0.30 16.32
C PHE A 134 -23.32 -1.28 15.78
N LYS A 135 -23.04 -2.59 15.82
CA LYS A 135 -23.95 -3.67 15.34
C LYS A 135 -24.44 -3.41 13.91
N LEU A 136 -23.52 -3.09 13.01
CA LEU A 136 -23.85 -2.70 11.65
C LEU A 136 -24.39 -3.89 10.83
N SER A 137 -25.28 -3.60 9.89
CA SER A 137 -25.78 -4.58 8.92
C SER A 137 -24.65 -5.04 7.97
N PRO A 138 -24.78 -6.18 7.28
CA PRO A 138 -23.77 -6.61 6.29
C PRO A 138 -23.52 -5.58 5.18
N HIS A 139 -24.57 -4.85 4.77
CA HIS A 139 -24.45 -3.77 3.79
C HIS A 139 -23.66 -2.58 4.35
N ASP A 140 -23.97 -2.13 5.56
CA ASP A 140 -23.24 -1.04 6.23
C ASP A 140 -21.79 -1.45 6.51
N ARG A 141 -21.54 -2.68 6.95
CA ARG A 141 -20.17 -3.21 7.12
C ARG A 141 -19.37 -3.06 5.84
N ARG A 142 -19.97 -3.40 4.70
CA ARG A 142 -19.32 -3.31 3.39
C ARG A 142 -18.90 -1.87 3.06
N LEU A 143 -19.78 -0.90 3.30
CA LEU A 143 -19.51 0.52 3.12
C LEU A 143 -18.43 1.03 4.08
N LEU A 144 -18.45 0.56 5.33
CA LEU A 144 -17.47 0.90 6.35
C LEU A 144 -16.06 0.39 6.00
N LEU A 145 -15.95 -0.86 5.53
CA LEU A 145 -14.68 -1.42 5.06
C LEU A 145 -14.12 -0.62 3.87
N MET A 146 -14.95 -0.23 2.90
CA MET A 146 -14.53 0.64 1.80
C MET A 146 -14.05 2.01 2.28
N ALA A 147 -14.73 2.59 3.27
CA ALA A 147 -14.30 3.83 3.90
C ALA A 147 -12.95 3.65 4.61
N GLY A 148 -12.72 2.50 5.26
CA GLY A 148 -11.44 2.13 5.88
C GLY A 148 -10.29 1.98 4.88
N ILE A 149 -10.52 1.30 3.76
CA ILE A 149 -9.56 1.20 2.65
C ILE A 149 -9.25 2.58 2.09
N SER A 150 -10.28 3.39 1.83
CA SER A 150 -10.14 4.75 1.30
C SER A 150 -9.34 5.65 2.24
N ALA A 151 -9.65 5.61 3.53
CA ALA A 151 -8.96 6.35 4.59
C ALA A 151 -7.50 5.90 4.72
N GLY A 152 -7.24 4.59 4.75
CA GLY A 152 -5.88 4.04 4.82
C GLY A 152 -5.02 4.46 3.63
N PHE A 153 -5.54 4.34 2.41
CA PHE A 153 -4.83 4.77 1.21
C PHE A 153 -4.57 6.28 1.21
N ALA A 154 -5.61 7.09 1.44
CA ALA A 154 -5.52 8.54 1.43
C ALA A 154 -4.53 9.07 2.46
N SER A 155 -4.58 8.56 3.69
CA SER A 155 -3.72 8.99 4.79
C SER A 155 -2.25 8.66 4.58
N VAL A 156 -1.90 7.56 3.90
CA VAL A 156 -0.50 7.20 3.63
C VAL A 156 0.12 7.96 2.45
N PHE A 157 -0.70 8.36 1.47
CA PHE A 157 -0.21 9.04 0.26
C PHE A 157 -0.45 10.54 0.22
N GLY A 158 -1.34 11.07 1.06
CA GLY A 158 -1.73 12.47 1.03
C GLY A 158 -2.58 12.81 -0.20
N THR A 159 -3.26 11.80 -0.77
CA THR A 159 -4.04 11.90 -2.00
C THR A 159 -5.50 11.47 -1.74
N PRO A 160 -6.32 12.31 -1.09
CA PRO A 160 -7.66 11.92 -0.65
C PRO A 160 -8.60 11.56 -1.81
N LEU A 161 -8.54 12.29 -2.92
CA LEU A 161 -9.36 11.99 -4.10
C LEU A 161 -9.02 10.62 -4.69
N ALA A 162 -7.72 10.32 -4.84
CA ALA A 162 -7.27 9.03 -5.34
C ALA A 162 -7.65 7.89 -4.38
N GLY A 163 -7.51 8.09 -3.07
CA GLY A 163 -7.90 7.10 -2.06
C GLY A 163 -9.40 6.81 -2.06
N ALA A 164 -10.23 7.84 -2.18
CA ALA A 164 -11.68 7.67 -2.26
C ALA A 164 -12.10 6.88 -3.52
N VAL A 165 -11.55 7.23 -4.69
CA VAL A 165 -11.83 6.50 -5.94
C VAL A 165 -11.30 5.07 -5.86
N PHE A 166 -10.08 4.88 -5.35
CA PHE A 166 -9.49 3.57 -5.15
C PHE A 166 -10.39 2.65 -4.31
N GLY A 167 -10.87 3.11 -3.15
CA GLY A 167 -11.75 2.30 -2.32
C GLY A 167 -13.11 1.99 -2.95
N MET A 168 -13.59 2.80 -3.90
CA MET A 168 -14.82 2.56 -4.64
C MET A 168 -14.67 1.58 -5.82
N GLU A 169 -13.52 1.59 -6.48
CA GLU A 169 -13.28 0.85 -7.73
C GLU A 169 -12.56 -0.48 -7.51
N VAL A 170 -11.65 -0.57 -6.53
CA VAL A 170 -10.77 -1.74 -6.32
C VAL A 170 -11.53 -3.05 -6.07
N LEU A 171 -12.80 -2.95 -5.69
CA LEU A 171 -13.66 -4.11 -5.46
C LEU A 171 -14.05 -4.81 -6.76
N MET A 172 -14.59 -4.07 -7.73
CA MET A 172 -15.11 -4.67 -8.96
C MET A 172 -14.59 -3.91 -10.16
N VAL A 173 -13.71 -4.57 -10.92
CA VAL A 173 -13.25 -4.08 -12.21
C VAL A 173 -14.45 -3.72 -13.09
N GLY A 174 -14.52 -2.44 -13.50
CA GLY A 174 -15.58 -1.92 -14.35
C GLY A 174 -16.88 -1.52 -13.64
N ARG A 175 -16.94 -1.51 -12.30
CA ARG A 175 -18.11 -1.01 -11.54
C ARG A 175 -17.71 -0.08 -10.41
N MET A 176 -18.32 1.11 -10.38
CA MET A 176 -18.22 2.07 -9.28
C MET A 176 -19.45 1.96 -8.38
N ARG A 177 -19.22 1.84 -7.06
CA ARG A 177 -20.29 1.80 -6.06
C ARG A 177 -20.61 3.20 -5.53
N TYR A 178 -21.62 3.82 -6.13
CA TYR A 178 -22.04 5.18 -5.80
C TYR A 178 -22.62 5.33 -4.38
N ASP A 179 -23.13 4.24 -3.79
CA ASP A 179 -23.57 4.19 -2.38
C ASP A 179 -22.41 4.42 -1.40
N ALA A 180 -21.18 4.10 -1.82
CA ALA A 180 -19.95 4.31 -1.04
C ALA A 180 -19.32 5.69 -1.22
N LEU A 181 -19.83 6.52 -2.14
CA LEU A 181 -19.21 7.80 -2.48
C LEU A 181 -19.07 8.70 -1.26
N TRP A 182 -20.17 8.96 -0.56
CA TRP A 182 -20.15 9.82 0.62
C TRP A 182 -19.18 9.34 1.72
N PRO A 183 -19.30 8.10 2.24
CA PRO A 183 -18.42 7.64 3.31
C PRO A 183 -16.94 7.53 2.87
N CYS A 184 -16.64 7.10 1.64
CA CYS A 184 -15.27 6.99 1.16
C CYS A 184 -14.59 8.37 1.02
N PHE A 185 -15.27 9.36 0.46
CA PHE A 185 -14.72 10.70 0.31
C PHE A 185 -14.48 11.39 1.65
N VAL A 186 -15.46 11.34 2.55
CA VAL A 186 -15.31 11.91 3.90
C VAL A 186 -14.15 11.23 4.63
N ALA A 187 -14.13 9.89 4.62
CA ALA A 187 -13.10 9.15 5.34
C ALA A 187 -11.70 9.43 4.76
N ALA A 188 -11.56 9.48 3.42
CA ALA A 188 -10.30 9.78 2.76
C ALA A 188 -9.77 11.20 3.07
N ILE A 189 -10.63 12.22 2.96
CA ILE A 189 -10.26 13.62 3.23
C ILE A 189 -9.86 13.78 4.70
N VAL A 190 -10.72 13.31 5.62
CA VAL A 190 -10.46 13.47 7.05
C VAL A 190 -9.21 12.68 7.46
N ALA A 191 -8.96 11.50 6.89
CA ALA A 191 -7.79 10.69 7.26
C ALA A 191 -6.47 11.34 6.81
N ASP A 192 -6.42 11.95 5.62
CA ASP A 192 -5.28 12.78 5.19
C ASP A 192 -5.05 13.95 6.16
N GLN A 193 -6.11 14.66 6.55
CA GLN A 193 -6.00 15.76 7.52
C GLN A 193 -5.53 15.28 8.89
N VAL A 194 -6.04 14.14 9.39
CA VAL A 194 -5.58 13.54 10.65
C VAL A 194 -4.08 13.24 10.58
N THR A 195 -3.59 12.62 9.50
CA THR A 195 -2.15 12.36 9.33
C THR A 195 -1.32 13.65 9.36
N ARG A 196 -1.79 14.72 8.70
CA ARG A 196 -1.12 16.02 8.70
C ARG A 196 -1.13 16.68 10.09
N LEU A 197 -2.21 16.53 10.86
CA LEU A 197 -2.30 17.02 12.23
C LEU A 197 -1.32 16.33 13.18
N TRP A 198 -0.91 15.10 12.88
CA TRP A 198 0.19 14.41 13.58
C TRP A 198 1.59 14.91 13.16
N GLY A 199 1.68 15.91 12.27
CA GLY A 199 2.94 16.47 11.79
C GLY A 199 3.60 15.67 10.67
N ILE A 200 2.90 14.69 10.09
CA ILE A 200 3.40 13.93 8.94
C ILE A 200 3.06 14.66 7.65
N HIS A 201 4.09 14.91 6.84
CA HIS A 201 3.96 15.58 5.55
C HIS A 201 4.25 14.62 4.39
N HIS A 202 3.50 14.77 3.31
CA HIS A 202 3.69 13.95 2.10
C HIS A 202 4.52 14.72 1.06
N SER A 203 5.33 13.98 0.32
CA SER A 203 6.11 14.54 -0.79
C SER A 203 5.19 14.97 -1.94
N HIS A 204 5.36 16.20 -2.40
CA HIS A 204 4.70 16.72 -3.58
C HIS A 204 5.71 16.81 -4.73
N TYR A 205 5.43 16.11 -5.83
CA TYR A 205 6.26 16.12 -7.04
C TYR A 205 5.63 17.04 -8.08
N ALA A 206 6.37 18.06 -8.51
CA ALA A 206 5.91 18.94 -9.58
C ALA A 206 6.28 18.33 -10.95
N ALA A 207 5.29 18.09 -11.79
CA ALA A 207 5.47 17.48 -13.12
C ALA A 207 6.15 18.40 -14.16
N GLY A 208 6.59 19.61 -13.75
CA GLY A 208 7.21 20.58 -14.64
C GLY A 208 6.23 21.17 -15.67
N LEU A 209 6.78 21.60 -16.81
CA LEU A 209 6.00 22.15 -17.92
C LEU A 209 5.29 21.03 -18.69
N ILE A 210 3.96 21.08 -18.74
CA ILE A 210 3.16 20.14 -19.53
C ILE A 210 3.13 20.63 -20.98
N PRO A 211 3.56 19.81 -21.96
CA PRO A 211 3.57 20.22 -23.37
C PRO A 211 2.14 20.44 -23.89
N SER A 212 1.99 21.35 -24.85
CA SER A 212 0.71 21.60 -25.51
C SER A 212 0.20 20.35 -26.21
N LEU A 213 -1.12 20.14 -26.18
CA LEU A 213 -1.76 19.01 -26.83
C LEU A 213 -1.48 19.01 -28.35
N SER A 214 -0.81 17.98 -28.83
CA SER A 214 -0.53 17.75 -30.24
C SER A 214 -0.71 16.29 -30.60
N MET A 215 -0.85 15.97 -31.89
CA MET A 215 -0.98 14.58 -32.34
C MET A 215 0.23 13.73 -31.89
N TRP A 216 1.44 14.29 -31.92
CA TRP A 216 2.65 13.61 -31.46
C TRP A 216 2.64 13.33 -29.96
N VAL A 217 2.20 14.29 -29.14
CA VAL A 217 2.03 14.09 -27.69
C VAL A 217 1.01 12.99 -27.42
N LEU A 218 -0.12 12.98 -28.14
CA LEU A 218 -1.14 11.93 -28.02
C LEU A 218 -0.59 10.54 -28.37
N ILE A 219 0.11 10.41 -29.50
CA ILE A 219 0.74 9.14 -29.90
C ILE A 219 1.76 8.70 -28.83
N SER A 220 2.58 9.62 -28.34
CA SER A 220 3.61 9.34 -27.33
C SER A 220 2.98 8.86 -26.02
N VAL A 221 1.90 9.49 -25.56
CA VAL A 221 1.16 9.08 -24.34
C VAL A 221 0.52 7.70 -24.53
N VAL A 222 -0.04 7.40 -25.71
CA VAL A 222 -0.62 6.07 -25.99
C VAL A 222 0.46 4.98 -26.00
N LEU A 223 1.60 5.24 -26.66
CA LEU A 223 2.74 4.31 -26.69
C LEU A 223 3.31 4.10 -25.28
N ALA A 224 3.53 5.17 -24.53
CA ALA A 224 4.00 5.10 -23.14
C ALA A 224 3.00 4.34 -22.25
N GLY A 225 1.70 4.59 -22.39
CA GLY A 225 0.65 3.87 -21.67
C GLY A 225 0.66 2.37 -21.94
N MET A 226 0.86 1.95 -23.19
CA MET A 226 1.01 0.54 -23.53
C MET A 226 2.26 -0.07 -22.87
N ILE A 227 3.40 0.64 -22.91
CA ILE A 227 4.65 0.18 -22.28
C ILE A 227 4.47 0.05 -20.76
N PHE A 228 3.91 1.06 -20.09
CA PHE A 228 3.62 1.02 -18.66
C PHE A 228 2.69 -0.13 -18.29
N GLY A 229 1.64 -0.36 -19.09
CA GLY A 229 0.72 -1.48 -18.89
C GLY A 229 1.42 -2.85 -19.01
N LEU A 230 2.29 -3.02 -20.02
CA LEU A 230 3.07 -4.25 -20.20
C LEU A 230 4.05 -4.48 -19.04
N ILE A 231 4.75 -3.43 -18.58
CA ILE A 231 5.68 -3.52 -17.44
C ILE A 231 4.94 -3.80 -16.14
N GLY A 232 3.79 -3.16 -15.91
CA GLY A 232 2.91 -3.45 -14.76
C GLY A 232 2.42 -4.90 -14.76
N MET A 233 1.99 -5.41 -15.91
CA MET A 233 1.61 -6.83 -16.06
C MET A 233 2.80 -7.76 -15.80
N LEU A 234 3.99 -7.43 -16.33
CA LEU A 234 5.20 -8.22 -16.09
C LEU A 234 5.55 -8.25 -14.60
N PHE A 235 5.44 -7.11 -13.90
CA PHE A 235 5.66 -7.04 -12.46
C PHE A 235 4.70 -7.95 -11.70
N ALA A 236 3.39 -7.82 -11.94
CA ALA A 236 2.37 -8.61 -11.25
C ALA A 236 2.57 -10.12 -11.48
N LYS A 237 2.78 -10.54 -12.74
CA LYS A 237 3.03 -11.94 -13.08
C LYS A 237 4.32 -12.47 -12.44
N SER A 238 5.36 -11.65 -12.38
CA SER A 238 6.65 -12.05 -11.81
C SER A 238 6.59 -12.18 -10.29
N ALA A 239 5.97 -11.21 -9.60
CA ALA A 239 5.81 -11.24 -8.14
C ALA A 239 4.97 -12.44 -7.69
N HIS A 240 3.80 -12.65 -8.32
CA HIS A 240 2.93 -13.78 -8.00
C HIS A 240 3.57 -15.12 -8.41
N GLY A 241 4.18 -15.19 -9.60
CA GLY A 241 4.84 -16.40 -10.10
C GLY A 241 6.01 -16.83 -9.22
N LEU A 242 6.85 -15.89 -8.78
CA LEU A 242 7.95 -16.19 -7.88
C LEU A 242 7.43 -16.60 -6.49
N SER A 243 6.43 -15.90 -5.95
CA SER A 243 5.81 -16.26 -4.67
C SER A 243 5.22 -17.67 -4.68
N ALA A 244 4.51 -18.05 -5.74
CA ALA A 244 3.96 -19.39 -5.92
C ALA A 244 5.07 -20.45 -6.02
N ARG A 245 6.12 -20.18 -6.80
CA ARG A 245 7.26 -21.08 -6.96
C ARG A 245 8.03 -21.29 -5.66
N MET A 246 8.25 -20.23 -4.89
CA MET A 246 8.91 -20.32 -3.58
C MET A 246 8.05 -21.07 -2.55
N ARG A 247 6.72 -20.92 -2.58
CA ARG A 247 5.82 -21.74 -1.74
C ARG A 247 5.91 -23.22 -2.07
N ALA A 248 6.02 -23.57 -3.36
CA ALA A 248 6.15 -24.96 -3.80
C ALA A 248 7.52 -25.57 -3.44
N TRP A 249 8.60 -24.79 -3.57
CA TRP A 249 9.97 -25.28 -3.32
C TRP A 249 10.37 -25.25 -1.85
N ILE A 250 9.85 -24.29 -1.07
CA ILE A 250 10.16 -24.11 0.34
C ILE A 250 8.82 -24.05 1.12
N PRO A 251 8.26 -25.21 1.49
CA PRO A 251 6.96 -25.27 2.17
C PRO A 251 6.97 -24.59 3.55
N TYR A 252 8.12 -24.60 4.24
CA TYR A 252 8.24 -23.96 5.55
C TYR A 252 8.32 -22.44 5.41
N ALA A 253 7.21 -21.76 5.72
CA ALA A 253 7.03 -20.34 5.47
C ALA A 253 8.18 -19.42 5.96
N PRO A 254 8.73 -19.58 7.19
CA PRO A 254 9.81 -18.73 7.70
C PRO A 254 11.15 -18.91 6.98
N LEU A 255 11.38 -20.07 6.35
CA LEU A 255 12.64 -20.33 5.64
C LEU A 255 12.74 -19.57 4.32
N ARG A 256 11.60 -19.20 3.71
CA ARG A 256 11.55 -18.40 2.49
C ARG A 256 12.26 -17.04 2.69
N PRO A 257 11.85 -16.16 3.61
CA PRO A 257 12.50 -14.87 3.78
C PRO A 257 13.92 -15.01 4.38
N LEU A 258 14.23 -16.10 5.10
CA LEU A 258 15.60 -16.39 5.53
C LEU A 258 16.53 -16.56 4.31
N LEU A 259 16.22 -17.52 3.43
CA LEU A 259 17.06 -17.82 2.27
C LEU A 259 17.07 -16.67 1.26
N GLY A 260 15.90 -16.09 0.99
CA GLY A 260 15.76 -14.91 0.12
C GLY A 260 16.52 -13.70 0.64
N GLY A 261 16.49 -13.50 1.97
CA GLY A 261 17.21 -12.42 2.64
C GLY A 261 18.72 -12.57 2.55
N VAL A 262 19.27 -13.79 2.66
CA VAL A 262 20.74 -14.00 2.54
C VAL A 262 21.22 -13.58 1.15
N VAL A 263 20.53 -14.05 0.12
CA VAL A 263 20.87 -13.72 -1.27
C VAL A 263 20.67 -12.23 -1.54
N PHE A 264 19.55 -11.66 -1.09
CA PHE A 264 19.25 -10.25 -1.32
C PHE A 264 20.24 -9.32 -0.61
N ALA A 265 20.60 -9.62 0.64
CA ALA A 265 21.60 -8.87 1.40
C ALA A 265 22.97 -8.92 0.71
N ALA A 266 23.38 -10.09 0.22
CA ALA A 266 24.63 -10.24 -0.53
C ALA A 266 24.61 -9.44 -1.86
N LEU A 267 23.50 -9.51 -2.61
CA LEU A 267 23.35 -8.75 -3.86
C LEU A 267 23.42 -7.24 -3.63
N VAL A 268 22.78 -6.74 -2.57
CA VAL A 268 22.82 -5.30 -2.25
C VAL A 268 24.20 -4.90 -1.78
N TRP A 269 24.84 -5.68 -0.90
CA TRP A 269 26.14 -5.33 -0.32
C TRP A 269 27.27 -5.38 -1.35
N PHE A 270 27.36 -6.46 -2.13
CA PHE A 270 28.45 -6.66 -3.09
C PHE A 270 28.14 -6.08 -4.48
N GLY A 271 26.88 -5.90 -4.83
CA GLY A 271 26.44 -5.38 -6.13
C GLY A 271 25.99 -3.91 -6.12
N ASP A 272 26.26 -3.17 -5.04
CA ASP A 272 25.88 -1.76 -4.85
C ASP A 272 24.37 -1.47 -5.03
N GLY A 273 23.53 -2.42 -4.62
CA GLY A 273 22.07 -2.37 -4.81
C GLY A 273 21.31 -1.43 -3.86
N TRP A 274 22.00 -0.54 -3.14
CA TRP A 274 21.42 0.32 -2.09
C TRP A 274 20.34 1.27 -2.61
N ARG A 275 20.38 1.61 -3.90
CA ARG A 275 19.36 2.45 -4.54
C ARG A 275 17.99 1.78 -4.63
N TYR A 276 17.94 0.44 -4.60
CA TYR A 276 16.72 -0.33 -4.88
C TYR A 276 16.02 -0.88 -3.62
N ILE A 277 16.60 -0.71 -2.43
CA ILE A 277 16.03 -1.18 -1.17
C ILE A 277 15.01 -0.22 -0.54
N GLY A 278 14.09 -0.73 0.30
CA GLY A 278 13.05 0.07 0.96
C GLY A 278 12.03 0.67 -0.01
N LEU A 279 11.50 1.86 0.30
CA LEU A 279 10.49 2.54 -0.54
C LEU A 279 11.08 3.03 -1.87
N GLY A 280 12.23 3.70 -1.81
CA GLY A 280 12.87 4.36 -2.96
C GLY A 280 12.19 5.68 -3.36
N LEU A 281 11.83 6.52 -2.40
CA LEU A 281 11.23 7.84 -2.66
C LEU A 281 12.23 8.84 -3.26
N THR A 282 13.52 8.77 -2.89
CA THR A 282 14.54 9.67 -3.45
C THR A 282 14.70 9.50 -4.96
N PRO A 283 14.86 8.29 -5.53
CA PRO A 283 14.87 8.09 -6.98
C PRO A 283 13.60 8.56 -7.70
N VAL A 284 12.42 8.43 -7.07
CA VAL A 284 11.17 8.99 -7.60
C VAL A 284 11.30 10.51 -7.71
N ALA A 285 11.74 11.19 -6.65
CA ALA A 285 11.93 12.64 -6.63
C ALA A 285 12.93 13.11 -7.70
N GLU A 286 14.06 12.41 -7.81
CA GLU A 286 15.10 12.68 -8.80
C GLU A 286 14.59 12.56 -10.23
N SER A 287 13.76 11.55 -10.53
CA SER A 287 13.23 11.33 -11.89
C SER A 287 12.33 12.46 -12.42
N PHE A 288 11.81 13.33 -11.55
CA PHE A 288 11.06 14.52 -11.96
C PHE A 288 11.96 15.75 -12.16
N GLN A 289 13.22 15.70 -11.73
CA GLN A 289 14.14 16.85 -11.70
C GLN A 289 15.34 16.68 -12.64
N GLN A 290 15.81 15.44 -12.81
CA GLN A 290 17.02 15.12 -13.56
C GLN A 290 16.89 13.76 -14.25
N ALA A 291 17.80 13.50 -15.19
CA ALA A 291 17.92 12.18 -15.78
C ALA A 291 18.44 11.19 -14.73
N VAL A 292 17.73 10.06 -14.56
CA VAL A 292 18.16 8.95 -13.71
C VAL A 292 18.69 7.79 -14.56
N PRO A 293 19.46 6.84 -13.98
CA PRO A 293 19.93 5.69 -14.73
C PRO A 293 18.80 4.91 -15.42
N ALA A 294 18.95 4.63 -16.71
CA ALA A 294 17.92 3.99 -17.54
C ALA A 294 17.50 2.59 -17.05
N TRP A 295 18.31 1.92 -16.23
CA TRP A 295 18.03 0.60 -15.66
C TRP A 295 17.34 0.65 -14.29
N ASP A 296 17.08 1.84 -13.74
CA ASP A 296 16.52 2.00 -12.39
C ASP A 296 15.17 1.30 -12.23
N PHE A 297 14.31 1.39 -13.26
CA PHE A 297 13.01 0.73 -13.25
C PHE A 297 13.17 -0.80 -13.13
N ALA A 298 14.16 -1.37 -13.84
CA ALA A 298 14.43 -2.81 -13.83
C ALA A 298 15.05 -3.26 -12.50
N GLY A 299 16.03 -2.49 -11.98
CA GLY A 299 16.66 -2.77 -10.70
C GLY A 299 15.66 -2.77 -9.54
N LYS A 300 14.76 -1.79 -9.51
CA LYS A 300 13.69 -1.72 -8.51
C LYS A 300 12.66 -2.84 -8.66
N MET A 301 12.27 -3.13 -9.90
CA MET A 301 11.36 -4.23 -10.23
C MET A 301 11.90 -5.56 -9.73
N LEU A 302 13.14 -5.91 -10.08
CA LEU A 302 13.77 -7.16 -9.66
C LEU A 302 13.88 -7.25 -8.13
N SER A 303 14.32 -6.18 -7.47
CA SER A 303 14.47 -6.12 -6.02
C SER A 303 13.15 -6.31 -5.28
N THR A 304 12.08 -5.72 -5.80
CA THR A 304 10.74 -5.79 -5.21
C THR A 304 10.09 -7.15 -5.47
N VAL A 305 10.16 -7.66 -6.71
CA VAL A 305 9.71 -9.02 -7.05
C VAL A 305 10.41 -10.05 -6.18
N TRP A 306 11.73 -9.93 -5.99
CA TRP A 306 12.50 -10.81 -5.10
C TRP A 306 11.99 -10.73 -3.67
N SER A 307 11.87 -9.52 -3.12
CA SER A 307 11.42 -9.32 -1.74
C SER A 307 10.03 -9.92 -1.49
N LEU A 308 9.06 -9.65 -2.36
CA LEU A 308 7.69 -10.18 -2.25
C LEU A 308 7.64 -11.69 -2.52
N GLY A 309 8.40 -12.18 -3.49
CA GLY A 309 8.46 -13.60 -3.84
C GLY A 309 9.00 -14.48 -2.71
N PHE A 310 9.96 -13.98 -1.94
CA PHE A 310 10.47 -14.65 -0.73
C PHE A 310 9.66 -14.37 0.53
N GLY A 311 8.58 -13.57 0.44
CA GLY A 311 7.60 -13.40 1.52
C GLY A 311 7.92 -12.30 2.53
N PHE A 312 8.79 -11.34 2.20
CA PHE A 312 8.90 -10.11 2.98
C PHE A 312 7.58 -9.34 2.97
N LYS A 313 7.24 -8.69 4.08
CA LYS A 313 5.93 -8.05 4.28
C LYS A 313 6.00 -6.57 3.94
N GLY A 314 5.01 -6.10 3.18
CA GLY A 314 4.81 -4.71 2.79
C GLY A 314 3.95 -4.63 1.53
N GLY A 315 3.59 -3.42 1.12
CA GLY A 315 2.83 -3.18 -0.11
C GLY A 315 3.70 -3.24 -1.37
N GLU A 316 3.10 -2.99 -2.53
CA GLU A 316 3.80 -3.03 -3.83
C GLU A 316 3.74 -1.68 -4.56
N VAL A 317 2.77 -0.83 -4.19
CA VAL A 317 2.42 0.41 -4.90
C VAL A 317 3.55 1.44 -4.90
N THR A 318 4.27 1.64 -3.79
CA THR A 318 5.37 2.62 -3.77
C THR A 318 6.54 2.22 -4.67
N PRO A 319 6.99 0.95 -4.68
CA PRO A 319 7.87 0.46 -5.73
C PRO A 319 7.32 0.61 -7.15
N LEU A 320 6.01 0.43 -7.37
CA LEU A 320 5.41 0.67 -8.68
C LEU A 320 5.51 2.14 -9.12
N PHE A 321 5.40 3.10 -8.19
CA PHE A 321 5.67 4.51 -8.49
C PHE A 321 7.12 4.75 -8.90
N PHE A 322 8.08 4.12 -8.22
CA PHE A 322 9.48 4.15 -8.63
C PHE A 322 9.65 3.60 -10.04
N ILE A 323 9.17 2.37 -10.29
CA ILE A 323 9.32 1.71 -11.59
C ILE A 323 8.71 2.57 -12.70
N GLY A 324 7.49 3.09 -12.50
CA GLY A 324 6.82 3.93 -13.48
C GLY A 324 7.50 5.28 -13.72
N SER A 325 7.90 5.98 -12.66
CA SER A 325 8.55 7.30 -12.76
C SER A 325 9.92 7.22 -13.43
N THR A 326 10.75 6.24 -13.04
CA THR A 326 12.09 6.05 -13.62
C THR A 326 12.04 5.51 -15.06
N LEU A 327 11.07 4.64 -15.38
CA LEU A 327 10.82 4.22 -16.76
C LEU A 327 10.33 5.40 -17.61
N GLY A 328 9.40 6.20 -17.08
CA GLY A 328 8.89 7.39 -17.77
C GLY A 328 9.95 8.47 -17.99
N ASN A 329 10.93 8.61 -17.10
CA ASN A 329 12.09 9.50 -17.28
C ASN A 329 13.05 8.98 -18.37
N THR A 330 13.08 7.66 -18.59
CA THR A 330 13.96 7.02 -19.57
C THR A 330 13.40 7.09 -21.00
N LEU A 331 12.07 7.05 -21.14
CA LEU A 331 11.35 7.12 -22.42
C LEU A 331 11.34 8.55 -22.99
#